data_AF-A0A661UTU0-F1
#
_entry.id   AF-A0A661UTU0-F1
#
_cell.length_a   1.000
_cell.length_b   1.000
_cell.length_c   1.000
_cell.angle_alpha   90.00
_cell.angle_beta   90.00
_cell.angle_gamma   90.00
#
_symmetry.space_group_name_H-M   'P 1'
#
loop_
_entity.id
_entity.type
_entity.pdbx_description
1 polymer ?
#
loop_
_entity_poly.entity_id
_entity_poly.type
_entity_poly.pdbx_seq_one_letter_code
_entity_poly.pdbx_strand_id
1 'polypeptide(L)'
;MVVDAPVIEQWRNEGGWKLPMPLNSDPADTHREFTAQLVAQKLKLKPDVVFTSEDYGDGFARYLSDHGIGYGAEVKHKCVDIDRLANPVSGTSIRSSTGFSQAQLSESVTRDFRVKKFCFLGGESTGKSTLSALMANEFNAPLVDEYGRTLWEHNGGLLTQEDLITICRTQTANEDRAQQEAAGYVFCDTSPLTTLCYSETLFNTRPALLEAFTERPYHQVFLCLPDFPFMQDGTRKTEEFRQWQNDWYLAELERRQIPFSRLSGTLEERALQIRRVIEG
;
A
#
# COMPACT_ATOMS: atom_id res chain seq x y z
N MET A 1 2.56 16.53 2.80
CA MET A 1 3.17 15.55 1.87
C MET A 1 3.39 14.27 2.66
N VAL A 2 2.82 13.16 2.21
CA VAL A 2 3.15 11.83 2.74
C VAL A 2 4.36 11.32 1.96
N VAL A 3 5.34 10.76 2.65
CA VAL A 3 6.54 10.17 2.04
C VAL A 3 6.52 8.69 2.37
N ASP A 4 6.26 7.88 1.37
CA ASP A 4 6.16 6.42 1.45
C ASP A 4 7.16 5.75 0.49
N ALA A 5 7.20 4.43 0.48
CA ALA A 5 8.14 3.68 -0.35
C ALA A 5 7.98 3.98 -1.86
N PRO A 6 6.76 4.04 -2.44
CA PRO A 6 6.59 4.47 -3.83
C PRO A 6 7.14 5.86 -4.13
N VAL A 7 6.91 6.85 -3.26
CA VAL A 7 7.46 8.21 -3.43
C VAL A 7 8.99 8.19 -3.42
N ILE A 8 9.60 7.42 -2.50
CA ILE A 8 11.06 7.29 -2.42
C ILE A 8 11.63 6.63 -3.68
N GLU A 9 11.07 5.52 -4.13
CA GLU A 9 11.54 4.84 -5.34
C GLU A 9 11.30 5.68 -6.60
N GLN A 10 10.25 6.50 -6.61
CA GLN A 10 10.05 7.46 -7.69
C GLN A 10 11.19 8.47 -7.77
N TRP A 11 11.57 9.07 -6.63
CA TRP A 11 12.68 10.02 -6.60
C TRP A 11 14.02 9.36 -6.94
N ARG A 12 14.19 8.07 -6.65
CA ARG A 12 15.38 7.30 -7.04
C ARG A 12 15.42 7.12 -8.56
N ASN A 13 14.28 6.79 -9.17
CA ASN A 13 14.14 6.61 -10.62
C ASN A 13 14.35 7.92 -11.40
N GLU A 14 13.80 9.04 -10.92
CA GLU A 14 13.93 10.36 -11.57
C GLU A 14 15.34 10.96 -11.45
N GLY A 15 16.17 10.40 -10.56
CA GLY A 15 17.43 10.99 -10.14
C GLY A 15 17.22 12.11 -9.13
N GLY A 16 18.22 12.32 -8.26
CA GLY A 16 18.16 13.33 -7.20
C GLY A 16 17.68 12.82 -5.84
N TRP A 17 17.57 11.50 -5.67
CA TRP A 17 17.52 10.85 -4.35
C TRP A 17 18.24 9.51 -4.40
N LYS A 18 19.01 9.18 -3.36
CA LYS A 18 19.87 7.97 -3.34
C LYS A 18 19.55 6.99 -2.23
N LEU A 19 18.90 7.45 -1.16
CA LEU A 19 18.65 6.62 0.01
C LEU A 19 17.40 5.76 -0.22
N PRO A 20 17.40 4.46 0.12
CA PRO A 20 16.17 3.68 0.16
C PRO A 20 15.30 4.15 1.33
N MET A 21 14.02 3.77 1.32
CA MET A 21 13.20 3.89 2.52
C MET A 21 13.78 2.97 3.61
N PRO A 22 14.15 3.47 4.80
CA PRO A 22 14.69 2.64 5.86
C PRO A 22 13.62 1.67 6.38
N LEU A 23 14.04 0.46 6.73
CA LEU A 23 13.18 -0.50 7.42
C LEU A 23 12.98 -0.08 8.88
N ASN A 24 11.85 -0.42 9.48
CA ASN A 24 11.58 -0.10 10.89
C ASN A 24 12.58 -0.74 11.87
N SER A 25 13.29 -1.78 11.43
CA SER A 25 14.33 -2.48 12.20
C SER A 25 15.74 -1.93 11.99
N ASP A 26 15.91 -0.94 11.11
CA ASP A 26 17.23 -0.40 10.81
C ASP A 26 17.80 0.39 12.00
N PRO A 27 19.13 0.53 12.09
CA PRO A 27 19.76 1.31 13.14
C PRO A 27 19.29 2.77 13.15
N ALA A 28 19.26 3.39 14.33
CA ALA A 28 18.82 4.78 14.49
C ALA A 28 19.59 5.76 13.59
N ASP A 29 20.87 5.53 13.32
CA ASP A 29 21.68 6.38 12.43
C ASP A 29 21.18 6.38 10.98
N THR A 30 20.68 5.24 10.48
CA THR A 30 20.05 5.14 9.16
C THR A 30 18.80 6.02 9.09
N HIS A 31 17.96 5.99 10.12
CA HIS A 31 16.77 6.85 10.19
C HIS A 31 17.14 8.34 10.30
N ARG A 32 18.18 8.67 11.07
CA ARG A 32 18.68 10.05 11.21
C ARG A 32 19.19 10.59 9.89
N GLU A 33 20.03 9.83 9.19
CA GLU A 33 20.54 10.19 7.87
C GLU A 33 19.40 10.39 6.88
N PHE A 34 18.50 9.41 6.76
CA PHE A 34 17.34 9.50 5.86
C PHE A 34 16.51 10.76 6.13
N THR A 35 16.17 11.02 7.39
CA THR A 35 15.36 12.18 7.78
C THR A 35 16.10 13.49 7.51
N ALA A 36 17.40 13.57 7.82
CA ALA A 36 18.22 14.75 7.57
C ALA A 36 18.28 15.08 6.08
N GLN A 37 18.52 14.07 5.23
CA GLN A 37 18.54 14.25 3.77
C GLN A 37 17.17 14.63 3.24
N LEU A 38 16.09 14.10 3.80
CA LEU A 38 14.72 14.39 3.36
C LEU A 38 14.39 15.87 3.59
N VAL A 39 14.68 16.34 4.80
CA VAL A 39 14.50 17.73 5.20
C VAL A 39 15.39 18.65 4.35
N ALA A 40 16.64 18.27 4.13
CA ALA A 40 17.60 19.08 3.37
C ALA A 40 17.27 19.19 1.88
N GLN A 41 17.03 18.06 1.22
CA GLN A 41 16.98 17.99 -0.24
C GLN A 41 15.57 18.16 -0.79
N LYS A 42 14.57 17.59 -0.10
CA LYS A 42 13.18 17.57 -0.58
C LYS A 42 12.35 18.69 0.02
N LEU A 43 12.50 18.95 1.32
CA LEU A 43 11.83 20.10 1.97
C LEU A 43 12.62 21.40 1.84
N LYS A 44 13.93 21.33 1.56
CA LYS A 44 14.83 22.49 1.46
C LYS A 44 14.85 23.35 2.72
N LEU A 45 14.80 22.68 3.88
CA LEU A 45 14.81 23.31 5.19
C LEU A 45 16.13 23.07 5.91
N LYS A 46 16.48 24.01 6.79
CA LYS A 46 17.57 23.91 7.76
C LYS A 46 16.99 24.19 9.15
N PRO A 47 16.62 23.17 9.91
CA PRO A 47 16.02 23.35 11.23
C PRO A 47 17.05 23.85 12.24
N ASP A 48 16.69 24.84 13.04
CA ASP A 48 17.50 25.29 14.19
C ASP A 48 17.12 24.55 15.49
N VAL A 49 15.93 23.90 15.50
CA VAL A 49 15.39 23.19 16.67
C VAL A 49 14.65 21.93 16.23
N VAL A 50 14.85 20.84 16.97
CA VAL A 50 14.06 19.60 16.91
C VAL A 50 13.24 19.49 18.19
N PHE A 51 11.95 19.22 18.04
CA PHE A 51 11.04 18.96 19.15
C PHE A 51 10.67 17.47 19.15
N THR A 52 10.89 16.79 20.27
CA THR A 52 10.41 15.41 20.48
C THR A 52 9.88 15.25 21.89
N SER A 53 9.24 14.12 22.15
CA SER A 53 8.94 13.63 23.50
C SER A 53 9.65 12.29 23.74
N GLU A 54 10.78 12.10 23.07
CA GLU A 54 11.47 10.81 22.96
C GLU A 54 12.96 11.00 23.24
N ASP A 55 13.59 10.00 23.88
CA ASP A 55 14.98 10.04 24.34
C ASP A 55 16.01 10.19 23.20
N TYR A 56 15.67 9.72 22.00
CA TYR A 56 16.53 9.83 20.82
C TYR A 56 16.76 11.28 20.35
N GLY A 57 15.97 12.25 20.84
CA GLY A 57 15.98 13.63 20.37
C GLY A 57 17.34 14.32 20.45
N ASP A 58 18.09 14.09 21.55
CA ASP A 58 19.44 14.64 21.72
C ASP A 58 20.41 14.09 20.68
N GLY A 59 20.31 12.79 20.38
CA GLY A 59 21.13 12.14 19.37
C GLY A 59 20.84 12.67 17.96
N PHE A 60 19.57 12.94 17.65
CA PHE A 60 19.20 13.48 16.35
C PHE A 60 19.63 14.95 16.20
N ALA A 61 19.43 15.80 17.21
CA ALA A 61 19.90 17.17 17.17
C ALA A 61 21.43 17.27 17.03
N ARG A 62 22.17 16.37 17.71
CA ARG A 62 23.63 16.25 17.54
C ARG A 62 24.00 15.86 16.12
N TYR A 63 23.33 14.87 15.53
CA TYR A 63 23.56 14.46 14.15
C TYR A 63 23.34 15.62 13.18
N LEU A 64 22.24 16.34 13.31
CA LEU A 64 21.93 17.50 12.46
C LEU A 64 22.93 18.65 12.63
N SER A 65 23.54 18.80 13.82
CA SER A 65 24.53 19.83 14.10
C SER A 65 25.94 19.52 13.56
N ASP A 66 26.19 18.25 13.22
CA ASP A 66 27.52 17.82 12.79
C ASP A 66 27.95 18.53 11.50
N HIS A 67 29.24 18.89 11.41
CA HIS A 67 29.79 19.65 10.28
C HIS A 67 30.15 18.77 9.08
N GLY A 68 30.38 17.47 9.29
CA GLY A 68 30.72 16.52 8.23
C GLY A 68 29.48 15.86 7.64
N ILE A 69 28.55 15.42 8.49
CA ILE A 69 27.37 14.64 8.06
C ILE A 69 26.04 15.40 8.20
N GLY A 70 25.99 16.45 9.02
CA GLY A 70 24.81 17.26 9.29
C GLY A 70 24.79 18.58 8.52
N TYR A 71 24.14 19.60 9.11
CA TYR A 71 24.02 20.95 8.54
C TYR A 71 25.19 21.88 8.90
N GLY A 72 26.03 21.50 9.86
CA GLY A 72 27.15 22.31 10.37
C GLY A 72 26.75 23.55 11.18
N ALA A 73 25.46 23.81 11.37
CA ALA A 73 24.93 24.83 12.27
C ALA A 73 24.32 24.16 13.50
N GLU A 74 24.35 24.83 14.65
CA GLU A 74 23.77 24.30 15.88
C GLU A 74 22.26 24.05 15.70
N VAL A 75 21.84 22.81 15.95
CA VAL A 75 20.45 22.40 16.06
C VAL A 75 20.17 21.98 17.49
N LYS A 76 19.20 22.64 18.14
CA LYS A 76 18.86 22.38 19.54
C LYS A 76 17.79 21.31 19.65
N HIS A 77 17.90 20.42 20.63
CA HIS A 77 16.78 19.57 21.00
C HIS A 77 15.95 20.26 22.09
N LYS A 78 14.63 20.29 21.90
CA LYS A 78 13.67 20.66 22.92
C LYS A 78 12.75 19.47 23.20
N CYS A 79 13.03 18.76 24.29
CA CYS A 79 12.17 17.71 24.79
C CYS A 79 10.87 18.32 25.36
N VAL A 80 9.73 17.76 25.00
CA VAL A 80 8.39 18.21 25.41
C VAL A 80 7.63 17.02 25.97
N ASP A 81 7.23 17.08 27.25
CA ASP A 81 6.32 16.11 27.88
C ASP A 81 6.71 14.63 27.66
N ILE A 82 7.95 14.28 28.02
CA ILE A 82 8.50 12.93 27.84
C ILE A 82 7.66 11.85 28.55
N ASP A 83 7.12 12.19 29.73
CA ASP A 83 6.27 11.32 30.54
C ASP A 83 4.79 11.31 30.08
N ARG A 84 4.46 12.06 29.02
CA ARG A 84 3.11 12.18 28.45
C ARG A 84 2.04 12.60 29.48
N LEU A 85 2.39 13.46 30.44
CA LEU A 85 1.50 13.89 31.53
C LEU A 85 0.43 14.87 31.04
N ALA A 86 0.80 15.79 30.16
CA ALA A 86 -0.14 16.78 29.63
C ALA A 86 -1.02 16.18 28.53
N ASN A 87 -0.44 15.32 27.69
CA ASN A 87 -1.15 14.64 26.61
C ASN A 87 -0.82 13.13 26.62
N PRO A 88 -1.57 12.31 27.39
CA PRO A 88 -1.33 10.87 27.53
C PRO A 88 -1.80 10.10 26.29
N VAL A 89 -1.16 10.33 25.15
CA VAL A 89 -1.45 9.69 23.87
C VAL A 89 -0.36 8.68 23.50
N SER A 90 -0.77 7.53 22.96
CA SER A 90 0.15 6.51 22.46
C SER A 90 -0.34 5.97 21.14
N GLY A 91 0.52 6.02 20.12
CA GLY A 91 0.22 5.48 18.79
C GLY A 91 -0.06 3.97 18.83
N THR A 92 0.62 3.21 19.70
CA THR A 92 0.40 1.77 19.85
C THR A 92 -0.96 1.47 20.46
N SER A 93 -1.33 2.19 21.52
CA SER A 93 -2.67 2.08 22.09
C SER A 93 -3.74 2.51 21.08
N ILE A 94 -3.41 3.53 20.26
CA ILE A 94 -4.21 3.98 19.11
C ILE A 94 -4.37 2.93 18.00
N ARG A 95 -3.51 1.93 17.92
CA ARG A 95 -3.67 0.85 16.92
C ARG A 95 -4.32 -0.39 17.50
N SER A 96 -4.22 -0.60 18.81
CA SER A 96 -4.69 -1.82 19.48
C SER A 96 -6.11 -1.74 20.02
N SER A 97 -6.70 -0.55 20.12
CA SER A 97 -8.09 -0.36 20.57
C SER A 97 -9.07 -0.21 19.41
N THR A 98 -10.33 -0.51 19.64
CA THR A 98 -11.43 -0.30 18.68
C THR A 98 -12.20 1.00 18.91
N GLY A 99 -11.83 1.78 19.93
CA GLY A 99 -12.61 2.92 20.43
C GLY A 99 -11.75 4.14 20.75
N PHE A 100 -11.16 4.78 19.74
CA PHE A 100 -10.49 6.07 19.94
C PHE A 100 -11.51 7.19 20.00
N SER A 101 -11.29 8.12 20.94
CA SER A 101 -12.06 9.36 20.97
C SER A 101 -11.67 10.22 19.77
N GLN A 102 -12.65 10.84 19.10
CA GLN A 102 -12.40 11.82 18.02
C GLN A 102 -11.55 13.02 18.49
N ALA A 103 -11.38 13.21 19.80
CA ALA A 103 -10.50 14.23 20.36
C ALA A 103 -9.00 13.94 20.16
N GLN A 104 -8.62 12.68 19.88
CA GLN A 104 -7.21 12.28 19.79
C GLN A 104 -6.67 12.19 18.35
N LEU A 105 -7.54 12.08 17.35
CA LEU A 105 -7.17 11.93 15.95
C LEU A 105 -8.01 12.87 15.08
N SER A 106 -7.40 13.44 14.04
CA SER A 106 -8.19 14.11 13.02
C SER A 106 -9.13 13.12 12.34
N GLU A 107 -10.22 13.64 11.77
CA GLU A 107 -11.19 12.83 11.02
C GLU A 107 -10.51 12.07 9.87
N SER A 108 -9.56 12.71 9.17
CA SER A 108 -8.80 12.08 8.08
C SER A 108 -8.02 10.84 8.54
N VAL A 109 -7.38 10.90 9.71
CA VAL A 109 -6.61 9.76 10.26
C VAL A 109 -7.56 8.70 10.84
N THR A 110 -8.68 9.14 11.42
CA THR A 110 -9.70 8.22 11.94
C THR A 110 -10.30 7.34 10.84
N ARG A 111 -10.51 7.91 9.64
CA ARG A 111 -10.99 7.16 8.47
C ARG A 111 -10.02 6.05 8.05
N ASP A 112 -8.71 6.31 8.10
CA ASP A 112 -7.69 5.32 7.77
C ASP A 112 -7.73 4.08 8.69
N PHE A 113 -8.22 4.23 9.93
CA PHE A 113 -8.42 3.10 10.85
C PHE A 113 -9.78 2.43 10.72
N ARG A 114 -10.82 3.17 10.32
CA ARG A 114 -12.19 2.67 10.27
C ARG A 114 -12.54 1.96 8.96
N VAL A 115 -11.96 2.41 7.85
CA VAL A 115 -12.27 1.87 6.53
C VAL A 115 -11.46 0.60 6.28
N LYS A 116 -12.15 -0.54 6.13
CA LYS A 116 -11.53 -1.82 5.77
C LYS A 116 -11.52 -1.98 4.25
N LYS A 117 -10.33 -2.12 3.67
CA LYS A 117 -10.15 -2.41 2.24
C LYS A 117 -10.05 -3.91 1.99
N PHE A 118 -10.90 -4.43 1.12
CA PHE A 118 -10.94 -5.83 0.70
C PHE A 118 -10.43 -5.95 -0.74
N CYS A 119 -9.34 -6.68 -0.95
CA CYS A 119 -8.73 -6.85 -2.27
C CYS A 119 -9.06 -8.21 -2.87
N PHE A 120 -9.39 -8.24 -4.15
CA PHE A 120 -9.58 -9.46 -4.92
C PHE A 120 -8.40 -9.68 -5.87
N LEU A 121 -7.71 -10.80 -5.70
CA LEU A 121 -6.64 -11.27 -6.57
C LEU A 121 -7.06 -12.56 -7.26
N GLY A 122 -6.33 -12.93 -8.32
CA GLY A 122 -6.59 -14.13 -9.10
C GLY A 122 -6.45 -13.91 -10.59
N GLY A 123 -6.46 -15.01 -11.33
CA GLY A 123 -6.23 -14.98 -12.77
C GLY A 123 -7.33 -14.29 -13.59
N GLU A 124 -7.11 -14.18 -14.89
CA GLU A 124 -8.16 -13.77 -15.82
C GLU A 124 -9.36 -14.73 -15.72
N SER A 125 -10.57 -14.17 -15.74
CA SER A 125 -11.84 -14.92 -15.68
C SER A 125 -12.01 -15.83 -14.45
N THR A 126 -11.46 -15.46 -13.29
CA THR A 126 -11.71 -16.16 -12.01
C THR A 126 -12.83 -15.54 -11.16
N GLY A 127 -13.62 -14.63 -11.75
CA GLY A 127 -14.79 -14.00 -11.10
C GLY A 127 -14.49 -12.81 -10.20
N LYS A 128 -13.25 -12.27 -10.20
CA LYS A 128 -12.85 -11.12 -9.38
C LYS A 128 -13.80 -9.93 -9.51
N SER A 129 -13.94 -9.39 -10.72
CA SER A 129 -14.76 -8.20 -11.01
C SER A 129 -16.23 -8.42 -10.66
N THR A 130 -16.74 -9.63 -10.89
CA THR A 130 -18.11 -9.99 -10.52
C THR A 130 -18.28 -10.01 -9.00
N LEU A 131 -17.35 -10.62 -8.27
CA LEU A 131 -17.41 -10.72 -6.81
C LEU A 131 -17.19 -9.37 -6.12
N SER A 132 -16.20 -8.58 -6.57
CA SER A 132 -15.93 -7.27 -6.01
C SER A 132 -17.12 -6.33 -6.21
N ALA A 133 -17.73 -6.32 -7.39
CA ALA A 133 -18.93 -5.54 -7.67
C ALA A 133 -20.15 -6.02 -6.87
N LEU A 134 -20.34 -7.35 -6.74
CA LEU A 134 -21.41 -7.93 -5.94
C LEU A 134 -21.30 -7.48 -4.48
N MET A 135 -20.12 -7.58 -3.89
CA MET A 135 -19.89 -7.19 -2.49
C MET A 135 -19.99 -5.67 -2.29
N ALA A 136 -19.43 -4.87 -3.21
CA ALA A 136 -19.58 -3.41 -3.16
C ALA A 136 -21.04 -2.97 -3.15
N ASN A 137 -21.88 -3.58 -4.01
CA ASN A 137 -23.31 -3.30 -4.04
C ASN A 137 -24.03 -3.78 -2.78
N GLU A 138 -23.77 -5.00 -2.32
CA GLU A 138 -24.40 -5.59 -1.14
C GLU A 138 -24.12 -4.77 0.14
N PHE A 139 -22.88 -4.32 0.31
CA PHE A 139 -22.45 -3.54 1.46
C PHE A 139 -22.59 -2.02 1.29
N ASN A 140 -23.17 -1.55 0.16
CA ASN A 140 -23.29 -0.13 -0.19
C ASN A 140 -21.95 0.63 -0.01
N ALA A 141 -20.91 0.09 -0.62
CA ALA A 141 -19.53 0.53 -0.48
C ALA A 141 -18.91 0.87 -1.83
N PRO A 142 -17.90 1.77 -1.88
CA PRO A 142 -17.17 2.04 -3.11
C PRO A 142 -16.48 0.79 -3.68
N LEU A 143 -16.55 0.65 -5.01
CA LEU A 143 -15.77 -0.29 -5.81
C LEU A 143 -14.62 0.47 -6.50
N VAL A 144 -13.43 -0.11 -6.46
CA VAL A 144 -12.29 0.31 -7.27
C VAL A 144 -12.07 -0.74 -8.35
N ASP A 145 -12.38 -0.39 -9.59
CA ASP A 145 -12.22 -1.24 -10.76
C ASP A 145 -10.76 -1.37 -11.23
N GLU A 146 -10.50 -2.37 -12.07
CA GLU A 146 -9.15 -2.69 -12.56
C GLU A 146 -8.73 -1.68 -13.61
N TYR A 147 -7.93 -0.69 -13.21
CA TYR A 147 -7.46 0.34 -14.12
C TYR A 147 -6.53 -0.21 -15.21
N GLY A 148 -5.82 -1.31 -14.92
CA GLY A 148 -4.96 -1.98 -15.90
C GLY A 148 -5.71 -2.36 -17.18
N ARG A 149 -6.96 -2.82 -17.04
CA ARG A 149 -7.83 -3.12 -18.18
C ARG A 149 -8.22 -1.87 -18.96
N THR A 150 -8.61 -0.80 -18.26
CA THR A 150 -8.93 0.49 -18.88
C THR A 150 -7.78 1.01 -19.74
N LEU A 151 -6.56 1.00 -19.22
CA LEU A 151 -5.40 1.48 -19.97
C LEU A 151 -5.02 0.53 -21.12
N TRP A 152 -5.13 -0.78 -20.92
CA TRP A 152 -4.88 -1.78 -21.97
C TRP A 152 -5.83 -1.60 -23.16
N GLU A 153 -7.13 -1.42 -22.91
CA GLU A 153 -8.13 -1.16 -23.95
C GLU A 153 -7.86 0.17 -24.67
N HIS A 154 -7.54 1.23 -23.91
CA HIS A 154 -7.19 2.54 -24.46
C HIS A 154 -5.97 2.48 -25.39
N ASN A 155 -4.95 1.70 -25.02
CA ASN A 155 -3.71 1.55 -25.80
C ASN A 155 -3.78 0.48 -26.90
N GLY A 156 -4.98 -0.04 -27.21
CA GLY A 156 -5.16 -1.03 -28.28
C GLY A 156 -4.48 -2.38 -27.98
N GLY A 157 -4.36 -2.71 -26.70
CA GLY A 157 -3.84 -4.00 -26.22
C GLY A 157 -2.33 -4.07 -26.04
N LEU A 158 -1.60 -2.95 -26.22
CA LEU A 158 -0.15 -2.88 -26.05
C LEU A 158 0.20 -1.98 -24.86
N LEU A 159 0.82 -2.57 -23.84
CA LEU A 159 1.34 -1.85 -22.69
C LEU A 159 2.86 -1.74 -22.78
N THR A 160 3.41 -0.66 -22.25
CA THR A 160 4.84 -0.43 -22.00
C THR A 160 5.16 -0.58 -20.51
N GLN A 161 6.44 -0.59 -20.13
CA GLN A 161 6.83 -0.59 -18.71
C GLN A 161 6.36 0.68 -17.97
N GLU A 162 6.36 1.84 -18.64
CA GLU A 162 5.87 3.09 -18.05
C GLU A 162 4.35 3.06 -17.84
N ASP A 163 3.62 2.38 -18.73
CA ASP A 163 2.18 2.16 -18.53
C ASP A 163 1.92 1.35 -17.25
N LEU A 164 2.78 0.38 -16.90
CA LEU A 164 2.64 -0.37 -15.64
C LEU A 164 2.81 0.53 -14.40
N ILE A 165 3.75 1.49 -14.44
CA ILE A 165 3.90 2.48 -13.38
C ILE A 165 2.65 3.37 -13.29
N THR A 166 2.12 3.79 -14.43
CA THR A 166 0.88 4.57 -14.52
C THR A 166 -0.31 3.79 -13.96
N ILE A 167 -0.38 2.48 -14.20
CA ILE A 167 -1.41 1.59 -13.67
C ILE A 167 -1.34 1.55 -12.15
N CYS A 168 -0.16 1.27 -11.56
CA CYS A 168 -0.01 1.24 -10.10
C CYS A 168 -0.38 2.57 -9.44
N ARG A 169 0.07 3.69 -10.01
CA ARG A 169 -0.27 5.03 -9.49
C ARG A 169 -1.77 5.30 -9.52
N THR A 170 -2.40 5.00 -10.64
CA THR A 170 -3.83 5.30 -10.82
C THR A 170 -4.68 4.37 -9.98
N GLN A 171 -4.35 3.08 -9.93
CA GLN A 171 -5.04 2.11 -9.08
C GLN A 171 -4.98 2.56 -7.60
N THR A 172 -3.78 2.85 -7.10
CA THR A 172 -3.61 3.25 -5.69
C THR A 172 -4.25 4.60 -5.37
N ALA A 173 -4.21 5.57 -6.29
CA ALA A 173 -4.92 6.83 -6.14
C ALA A 173 -6.45 6.67 -6.12
N ASN A 174 -7.00 5.77 -6.95
CA ASN A 174 -8.43 5.44 -6.95
C ASN A 174 -8.83 4.78 -5.63
N GLU A 175 -7.99 3.89 -5.10
CA GLU A 175 -8.21 3.29 -3.78
C GLU A 175 -8.18 4.33 -2.65
N ASP A 176 -7.23 5.26 -2.68
CA ASP A 176 -7.15 6.34 -1.67
C ASP A 176 -8.41 7.22 -1.74
N ARG A 177 -8.86 7.57 -2.94
CA ARG A 177 -10.10 8.33 -3.12
C ARG A 177 -11.31 7.58 -2.59
N ALA A 178 -11.45 6.30 -2.94
CA ALA A 178 -12.54 5.45 -2.47
C ALA A 178 -12.55 5.35 -0.94
N GLN A 179 -11.38 5.24 -0.30
CA GLN A 179 -11.24 5.24 1.15
C GLN A 179 -11.70 6.56 1.80
N GLN A 180 -11.49 7.71 1.15
CA GLN A 180 -11.98 8.99 1.66
C GLN A 180 -13.51 9.13 1.56
N GLU A 181 -14.15 8.46 0.60
CA GLU A 181 -15.60 8.50 0.37
C GLU A 181 -16.36 7.40 1.14
N ALA A 182 -15.67 6.32 1.55
CA ALA A 182 -16.26 5.17 2.21
C ALA A 182 -16.71 5.42 3.65
N ALA A 183 -17.86 4.85 4.01
CA ALA A 183 -18.35 4.85 5.40
C ALA A 183 -17.73 3.75 6.27
N GLY A 184 -17.22 2.67 5.66
CA GLY A 184 -16.67 1.54 6.41
C GLY A 184 -15.91 0.52 5.57
N TYR A 185 -16.31 0.27 4.32
CA TYR A 185 -15.65 -0.71 3.45
C TYR A 185 -15.29 -0.12 2.10
N VAL A 186 -14.25 -0.67 1.47
CA VAL A 186 -13.90 -0.46 0.06
C VAL A 186 -13.54 -1.82 -0.52
N PHE A 187 -14.01 -2.10 -1.74
CA PHE A 187 -13.68 -3.32 -2.46
C PHE A 187 -12.81 -2.97 -3.67
N CYS A 188 -11.67 -3.67 -3.82
CA CYS A 188 -10.68 -3.40 -4.85
C CYS A 188 -10.51 -4.60 -5.79
N ASP A 189 -10.84 -4.41 -7.05
CA ASP A 189 -10.39 -5.25 -8.17
C ASP A 189 -9.37 -4.42 -8.95
N THR A 190 -8.08 -4.55 -8.80
CA THR A 190 -7.27 -5.55 -8.11
C THR A 190 -6.28 -4.79 -7.20
N SER A 191 -5.05 -5.27 -7.02
CA SER A 191 -3.95 -4.55 -6.37
C SER A 191 -2.75 -4.33 -7.31
N PRO A 192 -1.79 -3.47 -6.93
CA PRO A 192 -0.49 -3.38 -7.59
C PRO A 192 0.26 -4.72 -7.74
N LEU A 193 -0.06 -5.75 -6.94
CA LEU A 193 0.54 -7.08 -7.08
C LEU A 193 0.17 -7.72 -8.43
N THR A 194 -1.02 -7.45 -8.97
CA THR A 194 -1.39 -7.87 -10.33
C THR A 194 -0.53 -7.19 -11.38
N THR A 195 -0.28 -5.89 -11.22
CA THR A 195 0.58 -5.14 -12.15
C THR A 195 2.02 -5.64 -12.10
N LEU A 196 2.53 -6.00 -10.91
CA LEU A 196 3.85 -6.65 -10.78
C LEU A 196 3.90 -8.01 -11.48
N CYS A 197 2.85 -8.83 -11.35
CA CYS A 197 2.72 -10.09 -12.09
C CYS A 197 2.85 -9.86 -13.61
N TYR A 198 2.13 -8.88 -14.15
CA TYR A 198 2.21 -8.55 -15.58
C TYR A 198 3.57 -7.96 -15.98
N SER A 199 4.26 -7.23 -15.10
CA SER A 199 5.63 -6.75 -15.34
C SER A 199 6.59 -7.92 -15.58
N GLU A 200 6.49 -8.98 -14.79
CA GLU A 200 7.29 -10.18 -14.99
C GLU A 200 6.91 -10.95 -16.25
N THR A 201 5.62 -11.17 -16.49
CA THR A 201 5.17 -11.92 -17.67
C THR A 201 5.49 -11.21 -18.98
N LEU A 202 5.30 -9.88 -19.05
CA LEU A 202 5.44 -9.12 -20.30
C LEU A 202 6.86 -8.63 -20.53
N PHE A 203 7.60 -8.31 -19.47
CA PHE A 203 8.91 -7.66 -19.58
C PHE A 203 10.03 -8.38 -18.83
N ASN A 204 9.75 -9.45 -18.08
CA ASN A 204 10.73 -10.16 -17.27
C ASN A 204 11.48 -9.23 -16.30
N THR A 205 10.75 -8.27 -15.70
CA THR A 205 11.32 -7.29 -14.76
C THR A 205 10.47 -7.12 -13.52
N ARG A 206 11.13 -6.79 -12.41
CA ARG A 206 10.52 -6.39 -11.12
C ARG A 206 11.08 -5.05 -10.66
N PRO A 207 10.65 -3.92 -11.25
CA PRO A 207 11.15 -2.60 -10.86
C PRO A 207 10.88 -2.31 -9.38
N ALA A 208 11.86 -1.74 -8.67
CA ALA A 208 11.74 -1.41 -7.24
C ALA A 208 10.54 -0.51 -6.93
N LEU A 209 10.20 0.39 -7.86
CA LEU A 209 9.00 1.22 -7.75
C LEU A 209 7.71 0.42 -7.78
N LEU A 210 7.59 -0.59 -8.66
CA LEU A 210 6.40 -1.45 -8.69
C LEU A 210 6.32 -2.29 -7.42
N GLU A 211 7.44 -2.85 -6.96
CA GLU A 211 7.54 -3.55 -5.67
C GLU A 211 7.06 -2.66 -4.52
N ALA A 212 7.49 -1.40 -4.47
CA ALA A 212 7.07 -0.46 -3.44
C ALA A 212 5.55 -0.23 -3.41
N PHE A 213 4.87 -0.24 -4.56
CA PHE A 213 3.40 -0.14 -4.61
C PHE A 213 2.70 -1.39 -4.06
N THR A 214 3.35 -2.56 -4.12
CA THR A 214 2.75 -3.82 -3.62
C THR A 214 2.75 -3.95 -2.09
N GLU A 215 3.51 -3.10 -1.38
CA GLU A 215 3.51 -3.02 0.09
C GLU A 215 2.24 -2.37 0.67
N ARG A 216 1.30 -2.00 -0.21
CA ARG A 216 0.04 -1.40 0.17
C ARG A 216 -0.79 -2.36 1.04
N PRO A 217 -1.26 -1.92 2.23
CA PRO A 217 -2.01 -2.78 3.13
C PRO A 217 -3.47 -2.92 2.68
N TYR A 218 -3.97 -4.14 2.84
CA TYR A 218 -5.39 -4.49 2.74
C TYR A 218 -5.84 -5.12 4.06
N HIS A 219 -7.10 -4.90 4.44
CA HIS A 219 -7.66 -5.55 5.61
C HIS A 219 -7.76 -7.06 5.41
N GLN A 220 -8.15 -7.47 4.20
CA GLN A 220 -8.17 -8.87 3.79
C GLN A 220 -7.94 -8.98 2.29
N VAL A 221 -7.19 -10.00 1.89
CA VAL A 221 -7.00 -10.40 0.49
C VAL A 221 -7.80 -11.66 0.21
N PHE A 222 -8.57 -11.65 -0.87
CA PHE A 222 -9.30 -12.80 -1.38
C PHE A 222 -8.66 -13.28 -2.68
N LEU A 223 -8.11 -14.49 -2.68
CA LEU A 223 -7.54 -15.12 -3.86
C LEU A 223 -8.61 -15.98 -4.56
N CYS A 224 -9.10 -15.52 -5.69
CA CYS A 224 -10.08 -16.22 -6.53
C CYS A 224 -9.39 -17.33 -7.34
N LEU A 225 -9.60 -18.58 -6.94
CA LEU A 225 -8.98 -19.76 -7.57
C LEU A 225 -9.51 -20.00 -9.00
N PRO A 226 -8.74 -20.64 -9.89
CA PRO A 226 -9.14 -20.90 -11.28
C PRO A 226 -10.02 -22.16 -11.44
N ASP A 227 -11.03 -22.35 -10.59
CA ASP A 227 -11.89 -23.55 -10.62
C ASP A 227 -13.20 -23.39 -11.41
N PHE A 228 -13.47 -22.20 -11.97
CA PHE A 228 -14.59 -22.02 -12.89
C PHE A 228 -14.36 -22.82 -14.18
N PRO A 229 -15.41 -23.44 -14.76
CA PRO A 229 -15.31 -24.10 -16.05
C PRO A 229 -14.75 -23.13 -17.09
N PHE A 230 -13.64 -23.52 -17.73
CA PHE A 230 -13.04 -22.71 -18.79
C PHE A 230 -14.01 -22.63 -19.99
N MET A 231 -14.64 -21.47 -20.17
CA MET A 231 -15.41 -21.16 -21.39
C MET A 231 -14.57 -20.27 -22.29
N GLN A 232 -14.10 -20.82 -23.41
CA GLN A 232 -13.28 -20.11 -24.38
C GLN A 232 -14.15 -19.22 -25.26
N ASP A 233 -14.13 -17.91 -25.04
CA ASP A 233 -14.87 -16.90 -25.82
C ASP A 233 -13.96 -16.14 -26.81
N GLY A 234 -12.78 -16.70 -27.14
CA GLY A 234 -11.91 -16.23 -28.21
C GLY A 234 -10.88 -15.15 -27.84
N THR A 235 -10.97 -14.54 -26.64
CA THR A 235 -10.02 -13.51 -26.17
C THR A 235 -9.17 -13.92 -24.96
N ARG A 236 -9.47 -15.07 -24.35
CA ARG A 236 -8.83 -15.53 -23.11
C ARG A 236 -7.51 -16.26 -23.34
N LYS A 237 -6.55 -16.03 -22.44
CA LYS A 237 -5.31 -16.82 -22.35
C LYS A 237 -5.59 -18.27 -21.93
N THR A 238 -4.64 -19.16 -22.17
CA THR A 238 -4.80 -20.61 -21.98
C THR A 238 -5.00 -21.00 -20.52
N GLU A 239 -5.53 -22.19 -20.27
CA GLU A 239 -5.73 -22.73 -18.92
C GLU A 239 -4.40 -22.81 -18.15
N GLU A 240 -3.30 -23.13 -18.85
CA GLU A 240 -1.95 -23.16 -18.27
C GLU A 240 -1.52 -21.78 -17.77
N PHE A 241 -1.88 -20.70 -18.49
CA PHE A 241 -1.58 -19.34 -18.04
C PHE A 241 -2.36 -18.98 -16.77
N ARG A 242 -3.63 -19.38 -16.68
CA ARG A 242 -4.47 -19.14 -15.49
C ARG A 242 -3.90 -19.86 -14.27
N GLN A 243 -3.48 -21.11 -14.44
CA GLN A 243 -2.86 -21.88 -13.37
C GLN A 243 -1.51 -21.27 -12.95
N TRP A 244 -0.65 -20.92 -13.91
CA TRP A 244 0.62 -20.24 -13.63
C TRP A 244 0.41 -18.95 -12.83
N GLN A 245 -0.56 -18.12 -13.24
CA GLN A 245 -0.83 -16.85 -12.56
C GLN A 245 -1.35 -17.08 -11.14
N ASN A 246 -2.18 -18.10 -10.92
CA ASN A 246 -2.60 -18.50 -9.59
C ASN A 246 -1.41 -18.92 -8.70
N ASP A 247 -0.52 -19.75 -9.23
CA ASP A 247 0.66 -20.24 -8.50
C ASP A 247 1.63 -19.09 -8.19
N TRP A 248 1.76 -18.13 -9.11
CA TRP A 248 2.53 -16.90 -8.89
C TRP A 248 1.94 -16.08 -7.73
N TYR A 249 0.61 -15.88 -7.68
CA TYR A 249 -0.01 -15.17 -6.55
C TYR A 249 0.17 -15.89 -5.22
N LEU A 250 0.01 -17.23 -5.20
CA LEU A 250 0.24 -18.03 -4.00
C LEU A 250 1.67 -17.85 -3.49
N ALA A 251 2.66 -17.97 -4.38
CA ALA A 251 4.06 -17.80 -4.03
C ALA A 251 4.36 -16.38 -3.49
N GLU A 252 3.82 -15.33 -4.12
CA GLU A 252 4.04 -13.96 -3.66
C GLU A 252 3.36 -13.67 -2.31
N LEU A 253 2.12 -14.13 -2.12
CA LEU A 253 1.40 -13.94 -0.87
C LEU A 253 2.09 -14.69 0.29
N GLU A 254 2.56 -15.91 0.06
CA GLU A 254 3.30 -16.71 1.05
C GLU A 254 4.67 -16.08 1.35
N ARG A 255 5.43 -15.70 0.32
CA ARG A 255 6.75 -15.07 0.47
C ARG A 255 6.69 -13.78 1.28
N ARG A 256 5.63 -12.98 1.09
CA ARG A 256 5.39 -11.71 1.80
C ARG A 256 4.64 -11.89 3.12
N GLN A 257 4.22 -13.12 3.44
CA GLN A 257 3.40 -13.42 4.61
C GLN A 257 2.10 -12.60 4.67
N ILE A 258 1.51 -12.30 3.52
CA ILE A 258 0.24 -11.58 3.43
C ILE A 258 -0.88 -12.58 3.73
N PRO A 259 -1.73 -12.37 4.75
CA PRO A 259 -2.87 -13.23 5.00
C PRO A 259 -3.90 -13.14 3.88
N PHE A 260 -4.42 -14.27 3.43
CA PHE A 260 -5.44 -14.32 2.40
C PHE A 260 -6.42 -15.48 2.59
N SER A 261 -7.62 -15.32 2.04
CA SER A 261 -8.62 -16.39 1.92
C SER A 261 -8.70 -16.87 0.48
N ARG A 262 -8.60 -18.18 0.28
CA ARG A 262 -8.84 -18.80 -1.02
C ARG A 262 -10.36 -18.87 -1.25
N LEU A 263 -10.80 -18.41 -2.43
CA LEU A 263 -12.18 -18.49 -2.85
C LEU A 263 -12.33 -19.54 -3.96
N SER A 264 -13.21 -20.50 -3.71
CA SER A 264 -13.52 -21.61 -4.62
C SER A 264 -15.01 -21.90 -4.72
N GLY A 265 -15.40 -22.58 -5.79
CA GLY A 265 -16.79 -22.96 -6.09
C GLY A 265 -17.53 -21.91 -6.91
N THR A 266 -18.86 -22.03 -6.88
CA THR A 266 -19.81 -21.12 -7.54
C THR A 266 -19.71 -19.69 -7.03
N LEU A 267 -20.27 -18.74 -7.77
CA LEU A 267 -20.27 -17.33 -7.37
C LEU A 267 -20.95 -17.14 -5.99
N GLU A 268 -22.04 -17.88 -5.75
CA GLU A 268 -22.80 -17.87 -4.50
C GLU A 268 -21.99 -18.45 -3.32
N GLU A 269 -21.28 -19.55 -3.53
CA GLU A 269 -20.40 -20.15 -2.51
C GLU A 269 -19.24 -19.23 -2.15
N ARG A 270 -18.65 -18.56 -3.14
CA ARG A 270 -17.59 -17.57 -2.92
C ARG A 270 -18.10 -16.34 -2.18
N ALA A 271 -19.28 -15.83 -2.55
CA ALA A 271 -19.93 -14.74 -1.84
C ALA A 271 -20.21 -15.10 -0.36
N LEU A 272 -20.65 -16.34 -0.10
CA LEU A 272 -20.81 -16.85 1.27
C LEU A 272 -19.50 -16.90 2.05
N GLN A 273 -18.40 -17.32 1.42
CA GLN A 273 -17.06 -17.34 2.03
C GLN A 273 -16.59 -15.92 2.38
N ILE A 274 -16.79 -14.95 1.47
CA ILE A 274 -16.44 -13.54 1.72
C ILE A 274 -17.22 -12.98 2.90
N ARG A 275 -18.55 -13.16 2.94
CA ARG A 275 -19.40 -12.66 4.04
C ARG A 275 -18.95 -13.17 5.40
N ARG A 276 -18.65 -14.46 5.52
CA ARG A 276 -18.14 -15.05 6.78
C ARG A 276 -16.85 -14.39 7.26
N VAL A 277 -16.00 -13.92 6.35
CA VAL A 277 -14.74 -13.24 6.69
C VAL A 277 -14.97 -11.77 7.02
N ILE A 278 -15.95 -11.11 6.40
CA ILE A 278 -16.26 -9.69 6.68
C ILE A 278 -17.01 -9.55 8.01
N GLU A 279 -17.93 -10.47 8.31
CA GLU A 279 -18.79 -10.47 9.49
C GLU A 279 -18.14 -11.09 10.74
N GLY A 280 -17.09 -11.90 10.55
CA GLY A 280 -16.31 -12.52 11.63
C GLY A 280 -15.22 -11.61 12.19
#